data_AF-A0A1H9N3S4-F1
#
_entry.id   AF-A0A1H9N3S4-F1
#
_cell.length_a   1.000
_cell.length_b   1.000
_cell.length_c   1.000
_cell.angle_alpha   90.00
_cell.angle_beta   90.00
_cell.angle_gamma   90.00
#
_symmetry.space_group_name_H-M   'P 1'
#
loop_
_entity.id
_entity.type
_entity.pdbx_description
1 polymer ?
#
loop_
_entity_poly.entity_id
_entity_poly.type
_entity_poly.pdbx_seq_one_letter_code
_entity_poly.pdbx_strand_id
1 'polypeptide(L)'
;MSLQNVHVFHVHQKVTFMVNRYEVFVDDNGRPGRLVGFAEQKRLKIKERVTIYTDPSKNEVLFEFNARKVIDLGGGYDVTDAGGQRIGLFRKDFA
;
A
#
# COMPACT_ATOMS: atom_id res chain seq x y z
N MET A 1 -9.89 4.66 -17.17
CA MET A 1 -8.45 4.99 -17.21
C MET A 1 -7.70 3.89 -16.47
N SER A 2 -6.77 3.21 -17.14
CA SER A 2 -5.90 2.20 -16.52
C SER A 2 -4.84 2.88 -15.67
N LEU A 3 -4.59 2.38 -14.45
CA LEU A 3 -3.52 2.87 -13.58
C LEU A 3 -2.11 2.62 -14.16
N GLN A 4 -1.98 1.68 -15.10
CA GLN A 4 -0.68 1.35 -15.71
C GLN A 4 -0.10 2.48 -16.58
N ASN A 5 -0.93 3.42 -17.02
CA ASN A 5 -0.49 4.57 -17.82
C ASN A 5 -0.26 5.83 -16.95
N VAL A 6 -0.36 5.71 -15.63
CA VAL A 6 -0.13 6.83 -14.71
C VAL A 6 1.36 6.87 -14.37
N HIS A 7 2.00 8.00 -14.65
CA HIS A 7 3.43 8.19 -14.41
C HIS A 7 3.74 8.85 -13.07
N VAL A 8 2.77 9.58 -12.49
CA VAL A 8 2.96 10.34 -11.26
C VAL A 8 1.82 10.04 -10.29
N PHE A 9 2.20 9.73 -9.05
CA PHE A 9 1.27 9.55 -7.95
C PHE A 9 1.61 10.55 -6.83
N HIS A 10 0.56 11.10 -6.21
CA HIS A 10 0.67 11.88 -4.99
C HIS A 10 0.39 10.96 -3.80
N VAL A 11 1.38 10.79 -2.92
CA VAL A 11 1.24 9.97 -1.70
C VAL A 11 1.13 10.88 -0.49
N HIS A 12 -0.04 10.89 0.13
CA HIS A 12 -0.31 11.70 1.31
C HIS A 12 -0.26 10.82 2.56
N GLN A 13 0.68 11.12 3.45
CA GLN A 13 0.75 10.49 4.76
C GLN A 13 0.02 11.35 5.80
N LYS A 14 -0.99 10.77 6.44
CA LYS A 14 -1.67 11.36 7.60
C LYS A 14 -1.21 10.63 8.85
N VAL A 15 -0.35 11.30 9.62
CA VAL A 15 0.18 10.79 10.87
C VAL A 15 -0.78 11.15 11.99
N THR A 16 -1.36 10.13 12.65
CA THR A 16 -2.14 10.32 13.87
C THR A 16 -1.43 9.62 15.03
N PHE A 17 -1.92 9.84 16.26
CA PHE A 17 -1.31 9.29 17.46
C PHE A 17 -1.19 7.75 17.43
N MET A 18 -2.22 7.04 16.96
CA MET A 18 -2.30 5.58 16.99
C MET A 18 -2.33 4.91 15.62
N VAL A 19 -2.55 5.68 14.55
CA VAL A 19 -2.80 5.16 13.21
C VAL A 19 -1.98 5.93 12.18
N ASN A 20 -1.25 5.19 11.36
CA ASN A 20 -0.63 5.73 10.15
C ASN A 20 -1.59 5.49 8.98
N ARG A 21 -2.02 6.57 8.33
CA ARG A 21 -2.90 6.51 7.16
C ARG A 21 -2.16 7.02 5.93
N TYR A 22 -2.33 6.34 4.81
CA TYR A 22 -1.78 6.72 3.52
C TYR A 22 -2.90 6.77 2.48
N GLU A 23 -2.90 7.83 1.69
CA GLU A 23 -3.81 8.05 0.57
C GLU A 23 -2.97 8.27 -0.69
N VAL A 24 -3.28 7.55 -1.77
CA VAL A 24 -2.57 7.62 -3.06
C VAL A 24 -3.52 8.17 -4.11
N PHE A 25 -3.14 9.28 -4.74
CA PHE A 25 -3.91 9.93 -5.78
C PHE A 25 -3.17 9.88 -7.10
N VAL A 26 -3.90 9.74 -8.20
CA VAL A 26 -3.35 10.02 -9.53
C VAL A 26 -3.08 11.52 -9.66
N ASP A 27 -2.03 11.88 -10.39
CA ASP A 27 -1.81 13.27 -10.76
C ASP A 27 -2.94 13.81 -11.63
N ASP A 28 -3.36 15.03 -11.31
CA ASP A 28 -4.22 15.88 -12.12
C ASP A 28 -3.52 17.23 -12.27
N ASN A 29 -2.70 17.35 -13.32
CA ASN A 29 -1.98 18.56 -13.68
C ASN A 29 -1.11 19.12 -12.54
N GLY A 30 -0.32 18.25 -11.90
CA GLY A 30 0.56 18.62 -10.80
C GLY A 30 -0.12 18.69 -9.43
N ARG A 31 -1.41 18.30 -9.34
CA ARG A 31 -2.18 18.27 -8.09
C ARG A 31 -2.75 16.88 -7.84
N PRO A 32 -3.06 16.53 -6.57
CA PRO A 32 -3.77 15.29 -6.25
C PRO A 32 -5.17 15.29 -6.89
N GLY A 33 -5.42 14.33 -7.78
CA GLY A 33 -6.72 14.11 -8.41
C GLY A 33 -7.54 13.04 -7.71
N ARG A 34 -7.90 11.99 -8.46
CA ARG A 34 -8.72 10.88 -7.95
C ARG A 34 -7.91 9.96 -7.02
N LEU A 35 -8.50 9.58 -5.89
CA LEU A 35 -7.96 8.56 -4.98
C LEU A 35 -7.98 7.18 -5.66
N VAL A 36 -6.87 6.46 -5.58
CA VAL A 36 -6.70 5.14 -6.20
C VAL A 36 -6.05 4.11 -5.29
N GLY A 37 -5.69 4.52 -4.07
CA GLY A 37 -5.14 3.61 -3.07
C GLY A 37 -5.29 4.18 -1.66
N PHE A 38 -5.59 3.32 -0.72
CA PHE A 38 -5.78 3.68 0.68
C PHE A 38 -5.18 2.61 1.60
N ALA A 39 -4.42 3.03 2.61
CA ALA A 39 -3.89 2.14 3.64
C ALA A 39 -4.06 2.74 5.03
N GLU A 40 -4.41 1.89 6.00
CA GLU A 40 -4.52 2.30 7.39
C GLU A 40 -3.90 1.25 8.32
N GLN A 41 -2.86 1.66 9.05
CA GLN A 41 -2.09 0.79 9.93
C GLN A 41 -2.12 1.32 11.38
N LYS A 42 -2.64 0.49 12.30
CA LYS A 42 -2.53 0.75 13.74
C LYS A 42 -1.07 0.52 14.18
N ARG A 43 -0.49 1.46 14.91
CA ARG A 43 0.90 1.40 15.39
C ARG A 43 1.17 0.23 16.35
N LEU A 44 0.17 -0.19 17.11
CA LEU A 44 0.28 -1.33 18.05
C LEU A 44 0.08 -2.69 17.39
N LYS A 45 -0.32 -2.75 16.12
CA LYS A 45 -0.35 -4.02 15.39
C LYS A 45 1.01 -4.22 14.71
N ILE A 46 1.81 -5.13 15.25
CA ILE A 46 2.90 -5.76 14.50
C ILE A 46 2.23 -6.45 13.31
N LYS A 47 2.53 -6.02 12.09
CA LYS A 47 1.91 -6.58 10.90
C LYS A 47 2.96 -7.01 9.89
N GLU A 48 3.01 -8.31 9.68
CA GLU A 48 3.59 -8.93 8.48
C GLU A 48 2.76 -8.58 7.24
N ARG A 49 1.45 -8.35 7.39
CA ARG A 49 0.48 -8.09 6.31
C ARG A 49 0.00 -6.65 6.26
N VAL A 50 0.14 -6.00 5.12
CA VAL A 50 -0.47 -4.70 4.82
C VAL A 50 -1.47 -4.87 3.69
N THR A 51 -2.70 -4.38 3.91
CA THR A 51 -3.78 -4.39 2.92
C THR A 51 -3.93 -2.98 2.36
N ILE A 52 -3.97 -2.89 1.03
CA ILE A 52 -4.25 -1.66 0.29
C ILE A 52 -5.66 -1.78 -0.27
N TYR A 53 -6.48 -0.78 0.00
CA TYR A 53 -7.86 -0.68 -0.46
C TYR A 53 -7.99 0.31 -1.60
N THR A 54 -9.07 0.23 -2.37
CA THR A 54 -9.38 1.21 -3.42
C THR A 54 -9.74 2.58 -2.84
N ASP A 55 -10.35 2.61 -1.66
CA ASP A 55 -10.82 3.83 -0.99
C ASP A 55 -10.93 3.67 0.55
N PRO A 56 -11.33 4.72 1.30
CA PRO A 56 -11.42 4.69 2.77
C PRO A 56 -12.55 3.84 3.34
N SER A 57 -13.51 3.37 2.53
CA SER A 57 -14.57 2.45 2.99
C SER A 57 -14.00 1.09 3.39
N LYS A 58 -12.86 0.71 2.81
CA LYS A 58 -12.18 -0.59 3.00
C LYS A 58 -13.02 -1.80 2.55
N ASN A 59 -13.98 -1.58 1.65
CA ASN A 59 -14.83 -2.65 1.11
C ASN A 59 -14.12 -3.47 0.02
N GLU A 60 -13.27 -2.83 -0.77
CA GLU A 60 -12.57 -3.46 -1.89
C GLU A 60 -11.05 -3.44 -1.67
N VAL A 61 -10.45 -4.63 -1.69
CA VAL A 61 -9.00 -4.80 -1.62
C VAL A 61 -8.43 -4.60 -3.02
N LEU A 62 -7.43 -3.73 -3.14
CA LEU A 62 -6.68 -3.52 -4.37
C LEU A 62 -5.55 -4.57 -4.48
N PHE A 63 -4.73 -4.65 -3.44
CA PHE A 63 -3.69 -5.67 -3.28
C PHE A 63 -3.25 -5.73 -1.82
N GLU A 64 -2.43 -6.72 -1.51
CA GLU A 64 -1.81 -6.86 -0.21
C GLU A 64 -0.33 -7.14 -0.36
N PHE A 65 0.44 -6.86 0.69
CA PHE A 65 1.78 -7.38 0.79
C PHE A 65 2.10 -7.95 2.16
N ASN A 66 2.86 -9.04 2.15
CA ASN A 66 3.13 -9.88 3.31
C ASN A 66 4.63 -10.15 3.44
N ALA A 67 5.21 -9.90 4.62
CA ALA A 67 6.60 -10.26 4.91
C ALA A 67 6.77 -11.79 4.88
N ARG A 68 7.81 -12.29 4.21
CA ARG A 68 8.05 -13.75 4.10
C ARG A 68 8.54 -14.41 5.37
N LYS A 69 9.15 -13.65 6.28
CA LYS A 69 9.66 -14.13 7.58
C LYS A 69 9.46 -13.07 8.66
N VAL A 70 8.97 -13.51 9.81
CA VAL A 70 8.66 -12.68 11.00
C VAL A 70 9.90 -11.94 11.54
N ILE A 71 11.08 -12.54 11.41
CA ILE A 71 12.34 -12.07 12.01
C ILE A 71 13.27 -11.41 10.97
N ASP A 72 12.96 -11.56 9.68
CA ASP A 72 13.86 -11.18 8.60
C ASP A 72 13.43 -9.82 8.03
N LEU A 73 13.86 -8.74 8.68
CA LEU A 73 13.71 -7.36 8.17
C LEU A 73 14.40 -7.17 6.79
N GLY A 74 15.15 -8.17 6.31
CA GLY A 74 15.73 -8.25 4.96
C GLY A 74 15.10 -9.29 4.01
N GLY A 75 14.09 -10.06 4.44
CA GLY A 75 13.60 -11.25 3.73
C GLY A 75 12.65 -11.00 2.53
N GLY A 76 12.19 -9.77 2.35
CA GLY A 76 11.25 -9.40 1.30
C GLY A 76 9.79 -9.64 1.62
N TYR A 77 8.95 -9.01 0.82
CA TYR A 77 7.49 -8.98 0.91
C TYR A 77 6.91 -9.55 -0.38
N ASP A 78 6.00 -10.50 -0.27
CA ASP A 78 5.19 -10.95 -1.41
C ASP A 78 4.00 -10.01 -1.60
N VAL A 79 3.69 -9.69 -2.86
CA VAL A 79 2.53 -8.90 -3.23
C VAL A 79 1.47 -9.82 -3.83
N THR A 80 0.24 -9.76 -3.32
CA THR A 80 -0.89 -10.57 -3.80
C THR A 80 -2.04 -9.68 -4.25
N ASP A 81 -2.81 -10.13 -5.23
CA ASP A 81 -4.09 -9.51 -5.58
C ASP A 81 -5.17 -9.79 -4.51
N ALA A 82 -6.39 -9.30 -4.74
CA ALA A 82 -7.52 -9.49 -3.84
C ALA A 82 -7.94 -10.97 -3.67
N GLY A 83 -7.65 -11.82 -4.65
CA GLY A 83 -7.89 -13.26 -4.60
C GLY A 83 -6.78 -14.06 -3.90
N GLY A 84 -5.69 -13.39 -3.49
CA GLY A 84 -4.52 -14.02 -2.90
C GLY A 84 -3.53 -14.58 -3.93
N GLN A 85 -3.75 -14.36 -5.24
CA GLN A 85 -2.77 -14.72 -6.25
C GLN A 85 -1.57 -13.80 -6.15
N ARG A 86 -0.37 -14.39 -6.08
CA ARG A 86 0.87 -13.63 -6.03
C ARG A 86 1.15 -12.95 -7.37
N ILE A 87 1.31 -11.63 -7.33
CA ILE A 87 1.57 -10.76 -8.49
C ILE A 87 2.95 -10.10 -8.45
N GLY A 88 3.69 -10.24 -7.35
CA GLY A 88 5.02 -9.65 -7.25
C GLY A 88 5.75 -9.95 -5.95
N LEU A 89 6.93 -9.34 -5.82
CA LEU A 89 7.70 -9.30 -4.59
C LEU A 89 8.50 -8.00 -4.54
N PHE A 90 8.74 -7.47 -3.35
CA PHE A 90 9.73 -6.40 -3.15
C PHE A 90 10.55 -6.68 -1.91
N ARG A 91 11.76 -6.13 -1.83
CA ARG A 91 12.60 -6.20 -0.64
C ARG A 91 13.24 -4.85 -0.40
N LYS A 92 13.55 -4.57 0.86
CA LYS A 92 14.40 -3.43 1.18
C LYS A 92 15.83 -3.80 0.77
N ASP A 93 16.43 -3.00 -0.10
CA ASP A 93 17.85 -3.06 -0.38
C ASP A 93 18.56 -2.12 0.60
N PHE A 94 19.51 -2.64 1.37
CA PHE A 94 20.22 -1.91 2.42
C PHE A 94 21.63 -1.46 1.98
N ALA A 95 22.02 -1.77 0.74
CA ALA A 95 23.32 -1.40 0.17
C ALA A 95 23.51 0.12 0.07
#